data_AF-W5STB4-F1
#
_entry.id   AF-W5STB4-F1
#
_cell.length_a   1.000
_cell.length_b   1.000
_cell.length_c   1.000
_cell.angle_alpha   90.00
_cell.angle_beta   90.00
_cell.angle_gamma   90.00
#
_symmetry.space_group_name_H-M   'P 1'
#
loop_
_entity.id
_entity.type
_entity.pdbx_description
1 polymer ?
#
loop_
_entity_poly.entity_id
_entity_poly.type
_entity_poly.pdbx_seq_one_letter_code
_entity_poly.pdbx_strand_id
1 'polypeptide(L)'
;MGLAQPVITQQMVIAELTKAGIKRDIAIDLSYRYYKNELTYKDIEFLKENFDIKLKHLEDGISSVKDELNTKIDTVENNFNLKLEKVEALLQSEIKSVKIELDNKIDNKFNELDNKIDTVENNLNTKIDTKFNELDTKIDVNKMEL
;
A
#
# COMPACT_ATOMS: atom_id res chain seq x y z
N MET A 1 53.32 28.15 34.89
CA MET A 1 54.10 26.90 34.75
C MET A 1 53.39 25.82 35.55
N GLY A 2 52.85 24.78 34.91
CA GLY A 2 52.26 23.65 35.63
C GLY A 2 53.36 22.85 36.31
N LEU A 3 53.18 22.53 37.59
CA LEU A 3 54.11 21.68 38.35
C LEU A 3 54.21 20.30 37.65
N ALA A 4 55.43 19.80 37.46
CA ALA A 4 55.63 18.46 36.91
C ALA A 4 54.97 17.42 37.83
N GLN A 5 54.07 16.61 37.29
CA GLN A 5 53.48 15.51 38.04
C GLN A 5 54.55 14.43 38.28
N PRO A 6 54.63 13.86 39.50
CA PRO A 6 55.61 12.81 39.78
C PRO A 6 55.30 11.56 38.93
N VAL A 7 56.31 11.08 38.20
CA VAL A 7 56.22 9.83 37.43
C VAL A 7 56.38 8.65 38.39
N ILE A 8 55.36 7.80 38.49
CA ILE A 8 55.41 6.58 39.30
C ILE A 8 56.23 5.53 38.54
N THR A 9 57.38 5.16 39.10
CA THR A 9 58.24 4.11 38.51
C THR A 9 57.83 2.73 39.02
N GLN A 10 58.10 1.67 38.25
CA GLN A 10 57.88 0.29 38.68
C GLN A 10 58.56 -0.01 40.03
N GLN A 11 59.77 0.52 40.24
CA GLN A 11 60.51 0.34 41.48
C GLN A 11 59.83 0.98 42.69
N MET A 12 59.18 2.14 42.52
CA MET A 12 58.39 2.78 43.57
C MET A 12 57.20 1.92 43.97
N VAL A 13 56.52 1.31 42.98
CA VAL A 13 55.40 0.40 43.23
C VAL A 13 55.87 -0.89 43.93
N ILE A 14 56.99 -1.49 43.51
CA ILE A 14 57.59 -2.66 44.17
C ILE A 14 57.91 -2.34 45.65
N ALA A 15 58.50 -1.17 45.91
CA ALA A 15 58.89 -0.75 47.24
C ALA A 15 57.68 -0.63 48.18
N GLU A 16 56.62 0.04 47.73
CA GLU A 16 55.39 0.20 48.53
C GLU A 16 54.65 -1.14 48.73
N LEU A 17 54.54 -1.98 47.70
CA LEU A 17 53.92 -3.31 47.84
C LEU A 17 54.70 -4.20 48.81
N THR A 18 56.02 -4.19 48.75
CA THR A 18 56.88 -4.94 49.68
C THR A 18 56.74 -4.43 51.11
N LYS A 19 56.66 -3.09 51.30
CA LYS A 19 56.44 -2.46 52.60
C LYS A 19 55.07 -2.79 53.20
N ALA A 20 54.05 -3.01 52.36
CA ALA A 20 52.75 -3.51 52.76
C ALA A 20 52.74 -5.01 53.13
N GLY A 21 53.89 -5.68 53.09
CA GLY A 21 54.04 -7.09 53.48
C GLY A 21 53.82 -8.09 52.34
N ILE A 22 53.68 -7.62 51.09
CA ILE A 22 53.56 -8.51 49.93
C ILE A 22 54.94 -9.10 49.60
N LYS A 23 54.99 -10.42 49.32
CA LYS A 23 56.24 -11.09 48.91
C LYS A 23 56.82 -10.42 47.67
N ARG A 24 58.14 -10.19 47.68
CA ARG A 24 58.86 -9.43 46.65
C ARG A 24 58.59 -9.93 45.22
N ASP A 25 58.53 -11.25 45.00
CA ASP A 25 58.29 -11.83 43.68
C ASP A 25 56.87 -11.52 43.16
N ILE A 26 55.89 -11.52 44.06
CA ILE A 26 54.50 -11.13 43.76
C ILE A 26 54.42 -9.61 43.54
N ALA A 27 55.14 -8.81 44.33
CA ALA A 27 55.21 -7.36 44.15
C ALA A 27 55.85 -6.97 42.80
N ILE A 28 56.87 -7.70 42.35
CA ILE A 28 57.49 -7.52 41.03
C ILE A 28 56.48 -7.83 39.93
N ASP A 29 55.79 -8.97 39.98
CA ASP A 29 54.77 -9.35 38.99
C ASP A 29 53.62 -8.32 38.93
N LEU A 30 53.06 -7.93 40.08
CA LEU A 30 51.99 -6.92 40.14
C LEU A 30 52.46 -5.53 39.67
N SER A 31 53.67 -5.12 40.04
CA SER A 31 54.24 -3.85 39.57
C SER A 31 54.47 -3.85 38.05
N TYR A 32 54.83 -5.01 37.49
CA TYR A 32 55.03 -5.19 36.06
C TYR A 32 53.70 -5.08 35.33
N ARG A 33 52.65 -5.78 35.82
CA ARG A 33 51.28 -5.69 35.28
C ARG A 33 50.70 -4.28 35.35
N TYR A 34 50.91 -3.58 36.47
CA TYR A 34 50.52 -2.18 36.65
C TYR A 34 51.26 -1.24 35.68
N TYR A 35 52.58 -1.39 35.56
CA TYR A 35 53.42 -0.56 34.69
C TYR A 35 53.21 -0.87 33.19
N LYS A 36 52.77 -2.10 32.87
CA LYS A 36 52.47 -2.55 31.51
C LYS A 36 51.00 -2.45 31.13
N ASN A 37 50.14 -1.86 31.98
CA ASN A 37 48.72 -1.67 31.66
C ASN A 37 47.98 -3.00 31.35
N GLU A 38 48.41 -4.12 31.92
CA GLU A 38 47.78 -5.44 31.67
C GLU A 38 46.40 -5.58 32.33
N LEU A 39 46.07 -4.67 33.27
CA LEU A 39 44.74 -4.54 33.87
C LEU A 39 43.84 -3.53 33.13
N THR A 40 44.30 -2.87 32.06
CA THR A 40 43.48 -1.90 31.31
C THR A 40 43.13 -2.36 29.91
N TYR A 41 43.98 -3.17 29.25
CA TYR A 41 43.65 -3.70 27.92
C TYR A 41 42.54 -4.76 27.95
N LYS A 42 42.61 -5.73 28.87
CA LYS A 42 41.60 -6.81 28.98
C LYS A 42 40.23 -6.29 29.36
N ASP A 43 40.18 -5.29 30.24
CA ASP A 43 38.93 -4.65 30.65
C ASP A 43 38.33 -3.83 29.49
N ILE A 44 39.16 -3.13 28.70
CA ILE A 44 38.72 -2.41 27.50
C ILE A 44 38.24 -3.39 26.41
N GLU A 45 38.95 -4.51 26.22
CA GLU A 45 38.58 -5.56 25.27
C GLU A 45 37.24 -6.19 25.66
N PHE A 46 37.06 -6.55 26.94
CA PHE A 46 35.79 -7.03 27.46
C PHE A 46 34.65 -6.02 27.31
N LEU A 47 34.89 -4.74 27.60
CA LEU A 47 33.90 -3.69 27.38
C LEU A 47 33.53 -3.58 25.90
N LYS A 48 34.53 -3.58 25.00
CA LYS A 48 34.33 -3.54 23.56
C LYS A 48 33.49 -4.72 23.09
N GLU A 49 33.83 -5.95 23.47
CA GLU A 49 33.06 -7.14 23.12
C GLU A 49 31.60 -7.03 23.59
N ASN A 50 31.38 -6.58 24.83
CA ASN A 50 30.03 -6.38 25.34
C ASN A 50 29.25 -5.30 24.58
N PHE A 51 29.91 -4.21 24.18
CA PHE A 51 29.29 -3.18 23.36
C PHE A 51 28.97 -3.69 21.96
N ASP A 52 29.88 -4.43 21.34
CA ASP A 52 29.68 -5.02 20.00
C ASP A 52 28.51 -6.03 20.02
N ILE A 53 28.39 -6.86 21.08
CA ILE A 53 27.25 -7.78 21.26
C ILE A 53 25.95 -7.00 21.43
N LYS A 54 25.93 -5.96 22.28
CA LYS A 54 24.72 -5.14 22.48
C LYS A 54 24.32 -4.39 21.21
N LEU A 55 25.30 -3.90 20.45
CA LEU A 55 25.07 -3.24 19.17
C LEU A 55 24.45 -4.21 18.17
N LYS A 56 25.01 -5.42 18.05
CA LYS A 56 24.45 -6.47 17.20
C LYS A 56 23.02 -6.82 17.57
N HIS A 57 22.71 -7.01 18.86
CA HIS A 57 21.33 -7.27 19.29
C HIS A 57 20.38 -6.12 18.95
N LEU A 58 20.85 -4.88 19.01
CA LEU A 58 20.06 -3.72 18.61
C LEU A 58 19.83 -3.70 17.09
N GLU A 59 20.87 -3.98 16.29
CA GLU A 59 20.78 -4.10 14.84
C GLU A 59 19.81 -5.20 14.42
N ASP A 60 19.89 -6.39 15.05
CA ASP A 60 18.99 -7.50 14.83
C ASP A 60 17.53 -7.13 15.19
N GLY A 61 17.33 -6.45 16.31
CA GLY A 61 16.02 -5.94 16.73
C GLY A 61 15.43 -4.93 15.75
N ILE A 62 16.26 -4.00 15.25
CA ILE A 62 15.85 -3.03 14.23
C ILE A 62 15.50 -3.73 12.92
N SER A 63 16.28 -4.72 12.50
CA SER A 63 16.01 -5.51 11.29
C SER A 63 14.68 -6.25 11.42
N SER A 64 14.44 -6.90 12.56
CA SER A 64 13.18 -7.61 12.82
C SER A 64 11.97 -6.67 12.76
N VAL A 65 12.06 -5.47 13.35
CA VAL A 65 10.98 -4.48 13.29
C VAL A 65 10.74 -3.99 11.85
N LYS A 66 11.82 -3.78 11.09
CA LYS A 66 11.72 -3.39 9.68
C LYS A 66 11.01 -4.47 8.84
N ASP A 67 11.35 -5.73 9.04
CA ASP A 67 10.74 -6.85 8.31
C ASP A 67 9.25 -7.03 8.68
N GLU A 68 8.90 -6.85 9.95
CA GLU A 68 7.50 -6.85 10.40
C GLU A 68 6.71 -5.70 9.79
N LEU A 69 7.28 -4.49 9.74
CA LEU A 69 6.66 -3.32 9.11
C LEU A 69 6.46 -3.52 7.61
N ASN A 70 7.46 -4.03 6.89
CA ASN A 70 7.33 -4.35 5.47
C ASN A 70 6.18 -5.35 5.23
N THR A 71 6.15 -6.44 6.01
CA THR A 71 5.08 -7.44 5.92
C THR A 71 3.69 -6.83 6.17
N LYS A 72 3.58 -5.93 7.15
CA LYS A 72 2.33 -5.20 7.44
C LYS A 72 1.92 -4.27 6.30
N ILE A 73 2.88 -3.55 5.71
CA ILE A 73 2.65 -2.67 4.55
C ILE A 73 2.14 -3.50 3.37
N ASP A 74 2.84 -4.56 3.01
CA ASP A 74 2.45 -5.45 1.90
C ASP A 74 1.05 -6.03 2.11
N THR A 75 0.73 -6.41 3.35
CA THR A 75 -0.60 -6.92 3.70
C THR A 75 -1.69 -5.85 3.52
N VAL A 76 -1.42 -4.62 3.94
CA VAL A 76 -2.36 -3.50 3.79
C VAL A 76 -2.54 -3.14 2.31
N GLU A 77 -1.46 -3.05 1.54
CA GLU A 77 -1.50 -2.75 0.11
C GLU A 77 -2.30 -3.80 -0.66
N ASN A 78 -2.03 -5.09 -0.43
CA ASN A 78 -2.78 -6.18 -1.06
C ASN A 78 -4.27 -6.13 -0.72
N ASN A 79 -4.62 -5.89 0.54
CA ASN A 79 -6.02 -5.76 0.96
C ASN A 79 -6.71 -4.56 0.31
N PHE A 80 -5.99 -3.44 0.12
CA PHE A 80 -6.53 -2.26 -0.54
C PHE A 80 -6.76 -2.52 -2.04
N ASN A 81 -5.79 -3.13 -2.72
CA ASN A 81 -5.89 -3.49 -4.13
C ASN A 81 -7.09 -4.42 -4.39
N LEU A 82 -7.28 -5.47 -3.57
CA LEU A 82 -8.43 -6.37 -3.70
C LEU A 82 -9.78 -5.63 -3.51
N LYS A 83 -9.84 -4.66 -2.60
CA LYS A 83 -11.05 -3.84 -2.42
C LYS A 83 -11.31 -2.94 -3.62
N LEU A 84 -10.28 -2.35 -4.20
CA LEU A 84 -10.39 -1.53 -5.41
C LEU A 84 -10.89 -2.36 -6.60
N GLU A 85 -10.29 -3.53 -6.86
CA GLU A 85 -10.72 -4.43 -7.94
C GLU A 85 -12.19 -4.84 -7.78
N LYS A 86 -12.63 -5.13 -6.56
CA LYS A 86 -14.03 -5.46 -6.29
C LYS A 86 -14.97 -4.29 -6.56
N VAL A 87 -14.59 -3.07 -6.17
CA VAL A 87 -15.38 -1.86 -6.44
C VAL A 87 -15.46 -1.60 -7.95
N GLU A 88 -14.35 -1.73 -8.67
CA GLU A 88 -14.30 -1.56 -10.12
C GLU A 88 -15.23 -2.57 -10.83
N ALA A 89 -15.17 -3.84 -10.46
CA ALA A 89 -16.03 -4.88 -11.03
C ALA A 89 -17.53 -4.61 -10.79
N LEU A 90 -17.90 -4.14 -9.58
CA LEU A 90 -19.28 -3.78 -9.27
C LEU A 90 -19.77 -2.59 -10.10
N LEU A 91 -18.96 -1.53 -10.21
CA LEU A 91 -19.28 -0.35 -11.00
C LEU A 91 -19.42 -0.69 -12.50
N GLN A 92 -18.51 -1.51 -13.05
CA GLN A 92 -18.62 -1.97 -14.43
C GLN A 92 -19.91 -2.78 -14.68
N SER A 93 -20.29 -3.65 -13.74
CA SER A 93 -21.53 -4.41 -13.82
C SER A 93 -22.77 -3.52 -13.76
N GLU A 94 -22.77 -2.52 -12.86
CA GLU A 94 -23.89 -1.58 -12.70
C GLU A 94 -24.07 -0.71 -13.95
N ILE A 95 -22.97 -0.16 -14.50
CA ILE A 95 -22.98 0.61 -15.74
C ILE A 95 -23.55 -0.23 -16.90
N LYS A 96 -23.11 -1.49 -17.02
CA LYS A 96 -23.62 -2.40 -18.05
C LYS A 96 -25.12 -2.66 -17.89
N SER A 97 -25.58 -2.86 -16.66
CA SER A 97 -27.01 -3.08 -16.36
C SER A 97 -27.84 -1.86 -16.73
N VAL A 98 -27.42 -0.66 -16.34
CA VAL A 98 -28.10 0.60 -16.66
C VAL A 98 -28.16 0.82 -18.17
N LYS A 99 -27.07 0.52 -18.89
CA LYS A 99 -27.04 0.61 -20.36
C LYS A 99 -28.10 -0.30 -20.99
N ILE A 100 -28.17 -1.56 -20.58
CA ILE A 100 -29.17 -2.52 -21.08
C ILE A 100 -30.60 -2.03 -20.78
N GLU A 101 -30.83 -1.48 -19.59
CA GLU A 101 -32.15 -0.94 -19.23
C GLU A 101 -32.55 0.25 -20.12
N LEU A 102 -31.60 1.15 -20.40
CA LEU A 102 -31.82 2.30 -21.28
C LEU A 102 -32.06 1.86 -22.73
N ASP A 103 -31.26 0.94 -23.26
CA ASP A 103 -31.44 0.39 -24.61
C ASP A 103 -32.85 -0.22 -24.74
N ASN A 104 -33.27 -1.06 -23.79
CA ASN A 104 -34.62 -1.64 -23.79
C ASN A 104 -35.74 -0.58 -23.69
N LYS A 105 -35.55 0.47 -22.90
CA LYS A 105 -36.52 1.58 -22.79
C LYS A 105 -36.65 2.34 -24.11
N ILE A 106 -35.53 2.56 -24.81
CA ILE A 106 -35.49 3.21 -26.10
C ILE A 106 -36.19 2.35 -27.16
N ASP A 107 -35.85 1.06 -27.24
CA ASP A 107 -36.46 0.12 -28.19
C ASP A 107 -37.99 0.03 -28.01
N ASN A 108 -38.45 -0.04 -26.75
CA ASN A 108 -39.88 -0.02 -26.45
C ASN A 108 -40.56 1.27 -26.93
N LYS A 109 -39.91 2.42 -26.78
CA LYS A 109 -40.46 3.70 -27.26
C LYS A 109 -40.48 3.80 -28.78
N PHE A 110 -39.49 3.25 -29.48
CA PHE A 110 -39.52 3.13 -30.93
C PHE A 110 -40.67 2.24 -31.39
N ASN A 111 -40.84 1.05 -30.80
CA ASN A 111 -41.96 0.16 -31.12
C ASN A 111 -43.32 0.81 -30.86
N GLU A 112 -43.48 1.58 -29.76
CA GLU A 112 -44.69 2.35 -29.50
C GLU A 112 -44.96 3.42 -30.59
N LEU A 113 -43.91 4.07 -31.10
CA LEU A 113 -44.02 5.07 -32.15
C LEU A 113 -44.35 4.44 -33.51
N ASP A 114 -43.69 3.35 -33.88
CA ASP A 114 -43.95 2.61 -35.12
C ASP A 114 -45.42 2.16 -35.18
N ASN A 115 -45.93 1.56 -34.10
CA ASN A 115 -47.34 1.18 -34.01
C ASN A 115 -48.31 2.36 -34.17
N LYS A 116 -47.95 3.55 -33.65
CA LYS A 116 -48.77 4.77 -33.83
C LYS A 116 -48.72 5.26 -35.28
N ILE A 117 -47.56 5.19 -35.92
CA ILE A 117 -47.39 5.55 -37.34
C ILE A 117 -48.25 4.61 -38.20
N ASP A 118 -48.13 3.29 -38.00
CA ASP A 118 -48.94 2.29 -38.71
C ASP A 118 -50.44 2.53 -38.54
N THR A 119 -50.87 2.88 -37.32
CA THR A 119 -52.27 3.22 -37.03
C THR A 119 -52.71 4.47 -37.80
N VAL A 120 -51.89 5.51 -37.85
CA VAL A 120 -52.19 6.75 -38.59
C VAL A 120 -52.23 6.47 -40.10
N GLU A 121 -51.28 5.70 -40.62
CA GLU A 121 -51.22 5.33 -42.03
C GLU A 121 -52.48 4.56 -42.46
N ASN A 122 -52.85 3.52 -41.71
CA ASN A 122 -54.07 2.75 -41.98
C ASN A 122 -55.34 3.63 -41.95
N ASN A 123 -55.43 4.55 -41.00
CA ASN A 123 -56.56 5.48 -40.90
C ASN A 123 -56.60 6.45 -42.09
N LEU A 124 -55.45 6.94 -42.55
CA LEU A 124 -55.37 7.81 -43.73
C LEU A 124 -55.75 7.05 -45.01
N ASN A 125 -55.23 5.85 -45.21
CA ASN A 125 -55.57 4.99 -46.34
C ASN A 125 -57.09 4.74 -46.40
N THR A 126 -57.69 4.35 -45.28
CA THR A 126 -59.15 4.13 -45.19
C THR A 126 -59.96 5.38 -45.57
N LYS A 127 -59.53 6.57 -45.10
CA LYS A 127 -60.21 7.84 -45.43
C LYS A 127 -60.07 8.19 -46.91
N ILE A 128 -58.89 7.95 -47.49
CA ILE A 128 -58.62 8.18 -48.92
C ILE A 128 -59.49 7.26 -49.76
N ASP A 129 -59.51 5.96 -49.47
CA ASP A 129 -60.32 4.96 -50.19
C ASP A 129 -61.81 5.33 -50.14
N THR A 130 -62.30 5.74 -48.96
CA THR A 130 -63.69 6.19 -48.80
C THR A 130 -64.00 7.39 -49.70
N LYS A 131 -63.09 8.37 -49.78
CA LYS A 131 -63.28 9.56 -50.62
C LYS A 131 -63.20 9.27 -52.11
N PHE A 132 -62.34 8.34 -52.53
CA PHE A 132 -62.31 7.87 -53.91
C PHE A 132 -63.63 7.19 -54.29
N ASN A 133 -64.13 6.27 -53.47
CA ASN A 133 -65.42 5.60 -53.72
C ASN A 133 -66.61 6.58 -53.80
N GLU A 134 -66.63 7.60 -52.92
CA GLU A 134 -67.63 8.68 -52.99
C GLU A 134 -67.56 9.47 -54.31
N LEU A 135 -66.35 9.74 -54.80
CA LEU A 135 -66.13 10.45 -56.08
C LEU A 135 -66.54 9.59 -57.27
N ASP A 136 -66.14 8.32 -57.30
CA ASP A 136 -66.51 7.38 -58.37
C ASP A 136 -68.04 7.27 -58.49
N THR A 137 -68.73 7.13 -57.36
CA THR A 137 -70.20 7.09 -57.32
C THR A 137 -70.82 8.36 -57.91
N LYS A 138 -70.29 9.55 -57.57
CA LYS A 138 -70.79 10.83 -58.13
C LYS A 138 -70.55 10.94 -59.62
N ILE A 139 -69.40 10.48 -60.10
CA ILE A 139 -69.06 10.47 -61.52
C ILE A 139 -70.01 9.54 -62.28
N ASP A 140 -70.28 8.35 -61.74
CA ASP A 140 -71.18 7.38 -62.36
C ASP A 140 -72.61 7.91 -62.46
N VAL A 141 -73.12 8.55 -61.40
CA VAL A 141 -74.43 9.22 -61.43
C VAL A 141 -74.49 10.30 -62.51
N ASN A 142 -73.49 11.20 -62.55
CA ASN A 142 -73.46 12.28 -63.55
C ASN A 142 -73.38 11.75 -64.99
N LYS A 143 -72.73 10.60 -65.23
CA LYS A 143 -72.67 9.97 -66.56
C LYS A 143 -74.01 9.37 -66.98
N MET A 144 -74.86 8.94 -66.04
CA MET A 144 -76.20 8.41 -66.36
C MET A 144 -77.20 9.51 -66.72
N GLU A 145 -76.95 10.75 -66.29
CA GLU A 145 -77.83 11.90 -66.52
C GLU A 145 -77.55 12.64 -67.86
N LEU A 146 -76.49 12.25 -68.59
CA LEU A 146 -76.08 12.81 -69.89
C LEU A 146 -76.54 11.92 -71.07
#